data_AF-B8BV01-F1
#
_entry.id   AF-B8BV01-F1
#
_cell.length_a   1.000
_cell.length_b   1.000
_cell.length_c   1.000
_cell.angle_alpha   90.00
_cell.angle_beta   90.00
_cell.angle_gamma   90.00
#
_symmetry.space_group_name_H-M   'P 1'
#
loop_
_entity.id
_entity.type
_entity.pdbx_description
1 polymer ?
#
loop_
_entity_poly.entity_id
_entity_poly.type
_entity_poly.pdbx_seq_one_letter_code
_entity_poly.pdbx_strand_id
1 'polypeptide(L)'
;MEPPSIGKYKYIGFVGCYTMPGQADPFEGSHGGIPHDRTRVGTGVIAIGVANDGNISFLNKGMPIVKADDLPNPSYLTILERNPTRLCVVSELVKGNWKSFDVYFDGDTELVSATPVGSKCDTRGSYPCHITNASLPTEAGTMECIFISNYGEEEGVLSVFCSEGELYAADLGSDSIIQFAAICNPQGPGVVECVEKGRLAAPSASGPRSLAFNPNPLLSNIAVVSLEMTAQVWLIRRRMHDGCLEGVSRPISLLPENWPIQEGTEIQFNRGRWASDAVWSPDGKYVYAAARLHDSISVFSIQYQNDRYRISAVIVQGLKLVQRISTQGVTPRCLGMSGCGEFLLVCHQHSHDVSSFQRNGDDGTLTFVNKLDVNCAACVKLVRADTVV
;
A
#
# COMPACT_ATOMS: atom_id res chain seq x y z
N MET A 1 5.93 -23.31 1.00
CA MET A 1 6.51 -23.75 2.28
C MET A 1 6.28 -22.65 3.28
N GLU A 2 5.81 -22.97 4.47
CA GLU A 2 5.69 -21.98 5.56
C GLU A 2 7.07 -21.36 5.82
N PRO A 3 7.20 -20.03 5.91
CA PRO A 3 8.48 -19.42 6.23
C PRO A 3 8.90 -19.81 7.66
N PRO A 4 10.17 -20.14 7.89
CA PRO A 4 10.67 -20.48 9.21
C PRO A 4 10.62 -19.24 10.11
N SER A 5 10.32 -19.46 11.39
CA SER A 5 10.39 -18.41 12.39
C SER A 5 11.84 -18.14 12.78
N ILE A 6 12.14 -16.88 13.12
CA ILE A 6 13.36 -16.48 13.80
C ILE A 6 12.95 -15.97 15.18
N GLY A 7 13.47 -16.60 16.24
CA GLY A 7 12.89 -16.45 17.58
C GLY A 7 11.41 -16.84 17.54
N LYS A 8 10.54 -15.93 17.97
CA LYS A 8 9.08 -16.13 17.96
C LYS A 8 8.35 -15.56 16.73
N TYR A 9 9.07 -14.91 15.80
CA TYR A 9 8.46 -14.13 14.72
C TYR A 9 8.62 -14.80 13.36
N LYS A 10 7.54 -14.77 12.58
CA LYS A 10 7.46 -15.23 11.19
C LYS A 10 7.75 -14.10 10.21
N TYR A 11 7.33 -12.88 10.56
CA TYR A 11 7.54 -11.67 9.79
C TYR A 11 8.02 -10.52 10.66
N ILE A 12 8.79 -9.63 10.04
CA ILE A 12 9.07 -8.29 10.56
C ILE A 12 8.27 -7.29 9.73
N GLY A 13 7.50 -6.45 10.40
CA GLY A 13 6.80 -5.31 9.83
C GLY A 13 7.54 -4.01 10.09
N PHE A 14 7.66 -3.16 9.07
CA PHE A 14 8.16 -1.80 9.19
C PHE A 14 7.01 -0.83 9.02
N VAL A 15 6.75 -0.01 10.04
CA VAL A 15 5.63 0.91 10.11
C VAL A 15 6.14 2.35 9.98
N GLY A 16 5.84 2.99 8.86
CA GLY A 16 6.10 4.41 8.65
C GLY A 16 5.07 5.24 9.40
N CYS A 17 5.51 6.28 10.09
CA CYS A 17 4.64 7.09 10.94
C CYS A 17 4.74 8.58 10.57
N TYR A 18 3.62 9.29 10.70
CA TYR A 18 3.64 10.76 10.63
C TYR A 18 4.30 11.34 11.86
N THR A 19 5.30 12.21 11.68
CA THR A 19 6.07 12.78 12.81
C THR A 19 5.83 14.27 12.99
N MET A 20 5.04 14.91 12.12
CA MET A 20 4.65 16.31 12.30
C MET A 20 3.20 16.41 12.80
N PRO A 21 2.91 17.36 13.71
CA PRO A 21 1.55 17.61 14.16
C PRO A 21 0.60 17.94 13.00
N GLY A 22 -0.57 17.30 12.97
CA GLY A 22 -1.64 17.58 12.00
C GLY A 22 -1.37 17.13 10.55
N GLN A 23 -0.27 16.43 10.27
CA GLN A 23 0.00 15.91 8.91
C GLN A 23 -0.82 14.68 8.53
N ALA A 24 -1.52 14.07 9.47
CA ALA A 24 -2.35 12.92 9.17
C ALA A 24 -3.50 13.25 8.19
N ASP A 25 -4.10 14.43 8.29
CA ASP A 25 -5.17 14.84 7.39
C ASP A 25 -5.07 16.35 7.09
N PRO A 26 -4.48 16.76 5.95
CA PRO A 26 -4.36 18.18 5.62
C PRO A 26 -5.72 18.84 5.30
N PHE A 27 -6.80 18.07 5.16
CA PHE A 27 -8.12 18.57 4.74
C PHE A 27 -9.05 18.92 5.91
N GLU A 28 -8.60 18.77 7.15
CA GLU A 28 -9.35 19.15 8.34
C GLU A 28 -9.43 20.69 8.45
N GLY A 29 -10.62 21.25 8.16
CA GLY A 29 -10.96 22.66 8.39
C GLY A 29 -11.67 23.37 7.24
N SER A 30 -11.35 23.06 5.99
CA SER A 30 -11.95 23.73 4.81
C SER A 30 -12.79 22.81 3.92
N HIS A 31 -12.58 21.49 3.97
CA HIS A 31 -13.21 20.52 3.05
C HIS A 31 -13.78 19.25 3.73
N GLY A 32 -13.90 19.24 5.07
CA GLY A 32 -14.49 18.11 5.79
C GLY A 32 -13.52 16.94 6.06
N GLY A 33 -12.29 17.23 6.47
CA GLY A 33 -11.39 16.21 7.05
C GLY A 33 -11.90 15.63 8.38
N ILE A 34 -11.40 14.45 8.74
CA ILE A 34 -11.86 13.70 9.92
C ILE A 34 -11.10 14.16 11.17
N PRO A 35 -11.77 14.58 12.26
CA PRO A 35 -11.10 14.98 13.49
C PRO A 35 -10.21 13.88 14.08
N HIS A 36 -9.04 14.26 14.60
CA HIS A 36 -8.10 13.33 15.25
C HIS A 36 -7.24 14.00 16.33
N ASP A 37 -6.60 13.19 17.17
CA ASP A 37 -5.72 13.67 18.24
C ASP A 37 -4.39 14.16 17.68
N ARG A 38 -4.29 15.48 17.47
CA ARG A 38 -3.07 16.14 16.97
C ARG A 38 -1.94 16.21 18.01
N THR A 39 -2.17 15.81 19.25
CA THR A 39 -1.12 15.80 20.29
C THR A 39 -0.20 14.60 20.16
N ARG A 40 -0.67 13.53 19.51
CA ARG A 40 0.12 12.33 19.24
C ARG A 40 0.86 12.51 17.92
N VAL A 41 2.16 12.24 17.96
CA VAL A 41 3.03 12.19 16.78
C VAL A 41 3.89 10.94 16.82
N GLY A 42 4.14 10.37 15.65
CA GLY A 42 5.10 9.29 15.47
C GLY A 42 6.52 9.77 15.72
N THR A 43 7.42 8.82 15.95
CA THR A 43 8.84 9.09 16.24
C THR A 43 9.78 8.67 15.10
N GLY A 44 9.23 8.08 14.03
CA GLY A 44 10.01 7.58 12.90
C GLY A 44 9.41 6.30 12.31
N VAL A 45 10.26 5.43 11.78
CA VAL A 45 9.87 4.07 11.36
C VAL A 45 9.98 3.12 12.54
N ILE A 46 8.88 2.44 12.87
CA ILE A 46 8.81 1.46 13.96
C ILE A 46 8.92 0.04 13.38
N ALA A 47 9.70 -0.82 14.03
CA ALA A 47 9.72 -2.24 13.72
C ALA A 47 8.79 -3.03 14.66
N ILE A 48 7.99 -3.91 14.09
CA ILE A 48 7.10 -4.83 14.81
C ILE A 48 7.36 -6.26 14.35
N GLY A 49 7.23 -7.23 15.25
CA GLY A 49 7.28 -8.64 14.91
C GLY A 49 5.87 -9.21 14.79
N VAL A 50 5.66 -10.13 13.85
CA VAL A 50 4.41 -10.89 13.69
C VAL A 50 4.69 -12.35 14.01
N ALA A 51 4.06 -12.86 15.07
CA ALA A 51 4.22 -14.25 15.52
C ALA A 51 3.43 -15.24 14.64
N ASN A 52 3.62 -16.54 14.88
CA ASN A 52 2.98 -17.61 14.10
C ASN A 52 1.46 -17.67 14.23
N ASP A 53 0.90 -17.12 15.30
CA ASP A 53 -0.54 -16.98 15.52
C ASP A 53 -1.08 -15.62 15.04
N GLY A 54 -0.22 -14.78 14.46
CA GLY A 54 -0.56 -13.44 13.99
C GLY A 54 -0.47 -12.35 15.04
N ASN A 55 -0.13 -12.67 16.29
CA ASN A 55 0.06 -11.65 17.32
C ASN A 55 1.21 -10.71 16.91
N ILE A 56 0.94 -9.41 16.93
CA ILE A 56 1.96 -8.39 16.73
C ILE A 56 2.47 -7.85 18.06
N SER A 57 3.77 -7.57 18.11
CA SER A 57 4.42 -6.89 19.24
C SER A 57 5.57 -6.01 18.77
N PHE A 58 5.92 -5.01 19.59
CA PHE A 58 7.06 -4.15 19.32
C PHE A 58 8.37 -4.93 19.30
N LEU A 59 9.22 -4.58 18.35
CA LEU A 59 10.66 -4.80 18.42
C LEU A 59 11.33 -3.52 18.95
N ASN A 60 12.61 -3.59 19.33
CA ASN A 60 13.36 -2.43 19.86
C ASN A 60 12.68 -1.74 21.05
N LYS A 61 11.84 -2.43 21.81
CA LYS A 61 11.02 -1.84 22.89
C LYS A 61 10.15 -0.67 22.41
N GLY A 62 9.75 -0.66 21.14
CA GLY A 62 8.95 0.39 20.51
C GLY A 62 9.74 1.60 20.04
N MET A 63 11.07 1.59 20.16
CA MET A 63 11.92 2.67 19.66
C MET A 63 12.05 2.60 18.13
N PRO A 64 12.09 3.76 17.44
CA PRO A 64 12.21 3.79 15.99
C PRO A 64 13.57 3.24 15.51
N ILE A 65 13.53 2.47 14.42
CA ILE A 65 14.73 2.00 13.69
C ILE A 65 15.28 3.09 12.77
N VAL A 66 14.42 3.98 12.29
CA VAL A 66 14.78 5.19 11.54
C VAL A 66 14.13 6.36 12.27
N LYS A 67 14.93 7.22 12.90
CA LYS A 67 14.42 8.33 13.72
C LYS A 67 13.97 9.50 12.85
N ALA A 68 12.95 10.22 13.33
CA ALA A 68 12.50 11.47 12.71
C ALA A 68 13.63 12.53 12.62
N ASP A 69 14.59 12.52 13.54
CA ASP A 69 15.75 13.42 13.52
C ASP A 69 16.67 13.15 12.32
N ASP A 70 16.76 11.89 11.86
CA ASP A 70 17.59 11.48 10.74
C ASP A 70 16.87 11.60 9.40
N LEU A 71 15.58 11.24 9.39
CA LEU A 71 14.68 11.32 8.25
C LEU A 71 13.30 11.80 8.74
N PRO A 72 13.00 13.10 8.66
CA PRO A 72 11.77 13.65 9.21
C PRO A 72 10.56 13.19 8.41
N ASN A 73 9.45 12.97 9.10
CA ASN A 73 8.19 12.47 8.55
C ASN A 73 8.31 11.25 7.60
N PRO A 74 8.90 10.12 8.06
CA PRO A 74 9.10 8.93 7.25
C PRO A 74 7.80 8.12 7.12
N SER A 75 6.84 8.66 6.36
CA SER A 75 5.47 8.15 6.32
C SER A 75 5.27 6.97 5.35
N TYR A 76 5.98 6.94 4.22
CA TYR A 76 5.90 5.84 3.24
C TYR A 76 7.23 5.11 3.09
N LEU A 77 7.12 3.80 2.85
CA LEU A 77 8.28 2.93 2.71
C LEU A 77 7.99 1.78 1.76
N THR A 78 9.07 1.24 1.19
CA THR A 78 9.06 0.01 0.38
C THR A 78 10.29 -0.83 0.72
N ILE A 79 10.22 -2.12 0.42
CA ILE A 79 11.33 -3.06 0.56
C ILE A 79 11.73 -3.48 -0.85
N LEU A 80 13.02 -3.46 -1.15
CA LEU A 80 13.50 -3.85 -2.48
C LEU A 80 13.19 -5.33 -2.77
N GLU A 81 12.66 -5.60 -3.96
CA GLU A 81 12.29 -6.94 -4.40
C GLU A 81 13.51 -7.87 -4.52
N ARG A 82 14.63 -7.37 -5.04
CA ARG A 82 15.86 -8.15 -5.22
C ARG A 82 16.74 -8.17 -3.99
N ASN A 83 16.59 -7.19 -3.11
CA ASN A 83 17.31 -7.13 -1.84
C ASN A 83 16.34 -6.89 -0.67
N PRO A 84 15.70 -7.95 -0.15
CA PRO A 84 14.69 -7.83 0.90
C PRO A 84 15.23 -7.35 2.26
N THR A 85 16.56 -7.17 2.41
CA THR A 85 17.16 -6.46 3.56
C THR A 85 17.30 -4.96 3.33
N ARG A 86 16.93 -4.44 2.15
CA ARG A 86 17.00 -3.01 1.85
C ARG A 86 15.63 -2.36 2.00
N LEU A 87 15.49 -1.55 3.05
CA LEU A 87 14.35 -0.70 3.31
C LEU A 87 14.57 0.68 2.67
N CYS A 88 13.63 1.15 1.86
CA CYS A 88 13.64 2.51 1.29
C CYS A 88 12.50 3.31 1.91
N VAL A 89 12.82 4.49 2.43
CA VAL A 89 11.89 5.32 3.20
C VAL A 89 11.89 6.74 2.64
N VAL A 90 10.70 7.33 2.52
CA VAL A 90 10.54 8.69 1.99
C VAL A 90 9.97 9.63 3.04
N SER A 91 10.48 10.87 3.03
CA SER A 91 10.12 11.98 3.90
C SER A 91 9.02 12.81 3.23
N GLU A 92 7.78 12.71 3.69
CA GLU A 92 6.63 13.44 3.15
C GLU A 92 6.60 14.88 3.68
N LEU A 93 7.47 15.70 3.13
CA LEU A 93 7.58 17.14 3.39
C LEU A 93 7.67 17.91 2.07
N VAL A 94 7.53 19.25 2.12
CA VAL A 94 7.69 20.13 0.96
C VAL A 94 9.00 19.86 0.22
N LYS A 95 10.11 19.74 0.95
CA LYS A 95 11.42 19.36 0.39
C LYS A 95 11.67 17.87 0.62
N GLY A 96 10.84 17.08 -0.04
CA GLY A 96 10.82 15.63 0.04
C GLY A 96 12.17 15.02 -0.27
N ASN A 97 12.54 14.01 0.52
CA ASN A 97 13.78 13.28 0.31
C ASN A 97 13.56 11.83 0.68
N TRP A 98 14.41 10.94 0.18
CA TRP A 98 14.36 9.53 0.52
C TRP A 98 15.74 9.01 0.89
N LYS A 99 15.75 7.90 1.63
CA LYS A 99 16.96 7.22 2.06
C LYS A 99 16.73 5.72 2.11
N SER A 100 17.81 4.97 1.89
CA SER A 100 17.80 3.51 1.99
C SER A 100 18.57 3.05 3.22
N PHE A 101 18.16 1.91 3.78
CA PHE A 101 18.74 1.33 5.00
C PHE A 101 18.88 -0.18 4.83
N ASP A 102 20.05 -0.73 5.13
CA ASP A 102 20.19 -2.17 5.35
C ASP A 102 19.63 -2.51 6.72
N VAL A 103 18.65 -3.41 6.75
CA VAL A 103 17.99 -3.86 7.97
C VAL A 103 18.49 -5.24 8.39
N TYR A 104 18.68 -5.38 9.69
CA TYR A 104 19.12 -6.62 10.32
C TYR A 104 18.31 -6.86 11.59
N PHE A 105 17.87 -8.09 11.81
CA PHE A 105 17.05 -8.56 12.91
C PHE A 105 17.81 -9.63 13.68
N ASP A 106 18.06 -9.35 14.95
CA ASP A 106 18.56 -10.31 15.92
C ASP A 106 17.36 -10.97 16.63
N GLY A 107 17.14 -12.25 16.33
CA GLY A 107 16.07 -13.06 16.90
C GLY A 107 16.17 -13.32 18.39
N ASP A 108 17.38 -13.29 18.96
CA ASP A 108 17.63 -13.61 20.36
C ASP A 108 17.38 -12.38 21.25
N THR A 109 17.74 -11.19 20.75
CA THR A 109 17.56 -9.93 21.49
C THR A 109 16.30 -9.15 21.11
N GLU A 110 15.57 -9.61 20.07
CA GLU A 110 14.43 -8.92 19.46
C GLU A 110 14.77 -7.50 19.00
N LEU A 111 16.04 -7.29 18.58
CA LEU A 111 16.54 -6.01 18.09
C LEU A 111 16.59 -6.00 16.57
N VAL A 112 16.19 -4.87 16.00
CA VAL A 112 16.30 -4.54 14.59
C VAL A 112 17.21 -3.33 14.46
N SER A 113 18.24 -3.43 13.63
CA SER A 113 19.05 -2.30 13.22
C SER A 113 18.68 -1.87 11.79
N ALA A 114 18.85 -0.57 11.50
CA ALA A 114 18.69 -0.01 10.17
C ALA A 114 19.89 0.90 9.88
N THR A 115 20.84 0.39 9.10
CA THR A 115 22.08 1.10 8.78
C THR A 115 21.89 1.88 7.49
N PRO A 116 22.07 3.21 7.47
CA PRO A 116 21.87 3.99 6.25
C PRO A 116 22.84 3.59 5.14
N VAL A 117 22.34 3.48 3.91
CA VAL A 117 23.14 3.14 2.73
C VAL A 117 22.98 4.20 1.65
N GLY A 118 24.13 4.62 1.10
CA GLY A 118 24.21 5.69 0.11
C GLY A 118 23.93 7.08 0.70
N SER A 119 23.88 8.07 -0.19
CA SER A 119 23.49 9.43 0.17
C SER A 119 21.98 9.55 0.28
N LYS A 120 21.52 10.51 1.10
CA LYS A 120 20.13 10.98 1.03
C LYS A 120 19.89 11.64 -0.31
N CYS A 121 18.77 11.32 -0.95
CA CYS A 121 18.45 11.78 -2.30
C CYS A 121 17.18 12.64 -2.28
N ASP A 122 17.19 13.72 -3.05
CA ASP A 122 16.05 14.60 -3.27
C ASP A 122 15.01 13.92 -4.17
N THR A 123 13.72 14.02 -3.86
CA THR A 123 12.65 13.42 -4.69
C THR A 123 12.31 14.24 -5.92
N ARG A 124 12.89 15.43 -6.05
CA ARG A 124 12.69 16.42 -7.12
C ARG A 124 11.24 16.86 -7.28
N GLY A 125 10.47 16.80 -6.19
CA GLY A 125 9.08 17.22 -6.12
C GLY A 125 8.66 17.54 -4.67
N SER A 126 7.43 18.03 -4.53
CA SER A 126 6.89 18.47 -3.25
C SER A 126 5.95 17.42 -2.66
N TYR A 127 6.10 17.13 -1.36
CA TYR A 127 5.29 16.16 -0.62
C TYR A 127 5.27 14.78 -1.28
N PRO A 128 6.38 14.03 -1.25
CA PRO A 128 6.41 12.68 -1.77
C PRO A 128 5.45 11.80 -0.98
N CYS A 129 4.55 11.14 -1.69
CA CYS A 129 3.33 10.55 -1.15
C CYS A 129 3.22 9.04 -1.38
N HIS A 130 4.14 8.47 -2.16
CA HIS A 130 4.27 7.03 -2.32
C HIS A 130 5.68 6.69 -2.81
N ILE A 131 6.16 5.50 -2.45
CA ILE A 131 7.42 4.95 -2.93
C ILE A 131 7.20 3.48 -3.29
N THR A 132 7.67 3.09 -4.47
CA THR A 132 7.72 1.70 -4.90
C THR A 132 9.08 1.40 -5.54
N ASN A 133 9.31 0.13 -5.86
CA ASN A 133 10.48 -0.30 -6.61
C ASN A 133 10.09 -1.30 -7.68
N ALA A 134 10.97 -1.48 -8.66
CA ALA A 134 10.83 -2.50 -9.68
C ALA A 134 12.16 -2.85 -10.32
N SER A 135 12.26 -4.08 -10.81
CA SER A 135 13.38 -4.51 -11.65
C SER A 135 13.12 -4.20 -13.12
N LEU A 136 13.93 -3.32 -13.70
CA LEU A 136 13.89 -2.97 -15.12
C LEU A 136 15.00 -3.69 -15.90
N PRO A 137 14.71 -4.19 -17.12
CA PRO A 137 15.75 -4.73 -17.99
C PRO A 137 16.67 -3.61 -18.51
N THR A 138 17.96 -3.91 -18.60
CA THR A 138 18.99 -3.04 -19.19
C THR A 138 19.90 -3.85 -20.12
N GLU A 139 20.71 -3.18 -20.94
CA GLU A 139 21.72 -3.87 -21.77
C GLU A 139 22.70 -4.71 -20.92
N ALA A 140 22.97 -4.30 -19.68
CA ALA A 140 23.86 -4.96 -18.75
C ALA A 140 23.16 -5.99 -17.82
N GLY A 141 21.87 -6.26 -18.03
CA GLY A 141 21.09 -7.21 -17.24
C GLY A 141 19.82 -6.60 -16.67
N THR A 142 19.74 -6.47 -15.35
CA THR A 142 18.56 -5.93 -14.66
C THR A 142 18.98 -4.90 -13.63
N MET A 143 18.34 -3.74 -13.64
CA MET A 143 18.53 -2.66 -12.68
C MET A 143 17.31 -2.59 -11.78
N GLU A 144 17.51 -2.57 -10.46
CA GLU A 144 16.42 -2.27 -9.54
C GLU A 144 16.29 -0.75 -9.41
N CYS A 145 15.10 -0.24 -9.68
CA CYS A 145 14.78 1.17 -9.73
C CYS A 145 13.76 1.51 -8.65
N ILE A 146 13.88 2.72 -8.10
CA ILE A 146 12.96 3.26 -7.11
C ILE A 146 12.14 4.35 -7.79
N PHE A 147 10.83 4.30 -7.59
CA PHE A 147 9.88 5.27 -8.14
C PHE A 147 9.15 5.94 -6.99
N ILE A 148 9.06 7.26 -7.04
CA ILE A 148 8.44 8.09 -6.02
C ILE A 148 7.44 9.01 -6.72
N SER A 149 6.19 9.04 -6.24
CA SER A 149 5.22 10.06 -6.63
C SER A 149 5.21 11.18 -5.60
N ASN A 150 4.91 12.39 -6.08
CA ASN A 150 4.82 13.60 -5.28
C ASN A 150 3.43 14.22 -5.51
N TYR A 151 2.76 14.71 -4.46
CA TYR A 151 1.48 15.42 -4.61
C TYR A 151 1.63 16.63 -5.53
N GLY A 152 2.73 17.38 -5.40
CA GLY A 152 2.84 18.70 -6.01
C GLY A 152 2.21 19.80 -5.15
N GLU A 153 1.85 20.93 -5.78
CA GLU A 153 1.19 22.08 -5.13
C GLU A 153 -0.35 22.08 -5.30
N GLU A 154 -0.88 21.28 -6.24
CA GLU A 154 -2.32 21.04 -6.49
C GLU A 154 -2.62 19.53 -6.41
N GLU A 155 -3.89 19.11 -6.23
CA GLU A 155 -4.25 17.69 -6.13
C GLU A 155 -3.77 16.91 -7.37
N GLY A 156 -2.86 15.94 -7.17
CA GLY A 156 -2.14 15.26 -8.24
C GLY A 156 -1.96 13.75 -8.02
N VAL A 157 -0.89 13.18 -8.60
CA VAL A 157 -0.58 11.74 -8.54
C VAL A 157 -0.35 11.28 -7.11
N LEU A 158 -1.21 10.38 -6.61
CA LEU A 158 -1.13 9.86 -5.25
C LEU A 158 -0.16 8.71 -5.11
N SER A 159 -0.05 7.89 -6.14
CA SER A 159 0.76 6.69 -6.06
C SER A 159 1.24 6.22 -7.41
N VAL A 160 2.35 5.48 -7.37
CA VAL A 160 3.01 4.87 -8.51
C VAL A 160 3.25 3.40 -8.23
N PHE A 161 2.99 2.56 -9.22
CA PHE A 161 3.14 1.10 -9.17
C PHE A 161 3.88 0.62 -10.41
N CYS A 162 4.49 -0.56 -10.31
CA CYS A 162 5.10 -1.22 -11.45
C CYS A 162 4.52 -2.61 -11.63
N SER A 163 4.37 -3.03 -12.89
CA SER A 163 4.12 -4.42 -13.25
C SER A 163 4.74 -4.71 -14.60
N GLU A 164 5.52 -5.80 -14.68
CA GLU A 164 6.16 -6.26 -15.92
C GLU A 164 6.98 -5.17 -16.64
N GLY A 165 7.67 -4.30 -15.89
CA GLY A 165 8.54 -3.25 -16.43
C GLY A 165 7.81 -1.97 -16.88
N GLU A 166 6.50 -1.89 -16.72
CA GLU A 166 5.71 -0.68 -16.95
C GLU A 166 5.34 0.01 -15.64
N LEU A 167 5.20 1.33 -15.68
CA LEU A 167 4.78 2.14 -14.54
C LEU A 167 3.34 2.62 -14.69
N TYR A 168 2.64 2.67 -13.58
CA TYR A 168 1.25 3.07 -13.49
C TYR A 168 1.11 4.10 -12.38
N ALA A 169 0.65 5.29 -12.72
CA ALA A 169 0.34 6.33 -11.76
C ALA A 169 -1.17 6.40 -11.54
N ALA A 170 -1.62 6.31 -10.28
CA ALA A 170 -2.99 6.61 -9.90
C ALA A 170 -3.08 8.10 -9.58
N ASP A 171 -3.77 8.84 -10.45
CA ASP A 171 -3.94 10.29 -10.33
C ASP A 171 -5.34 10.59 -9.81
N LEU A 172 -5.40 10.99 -8.53
CA LEU A 172 -6.66 11.29 -7.86
C LEU A 172 -7.31 12.52 -8.48
N GLY A 173 -6.55 13.58 -8.74
CA GLY A 173 -7.08 14.88 -9.16
C GLY A 173 -7.65 14.86 -10.57
N SER A 174 -7.03 14.08 -11.48
CA SER A 174 -7.49 13.98 -12.88
C SER A 174 -8.44 12.80 -13.16
N ASP A 175 -8.85 12.05 -12.14
CA ASP A 175 -9.63 10.81 -12.28
C ASP A 175 -9.01 9.86 -13.34
N SER A 176 -7.70 9.59 -13.27
CA SER A 176 -7.03 8.78 -14.29
C SER A 176 -5.98 7.81 -13.76
N ILE A 177 -5.81 6.70 -14.49
CA ILE A 177 -4.64 5.83 -14.36
C ILE A 177 -3.74 6.09 -15.57
N ILE A 178 -2.54 6.61 -15.32
CA ILE A 178 -1.57 6.98 -16.35
C ILE A 178 -0.53 5.88 -16.49
N GLN A 179 -0.27 5.42 -17.71
CA GLN A 179 0.75 4.43 -18.02
C GLN A 179 2.02 5.11 -18.53
N PHE A 180 3.17 4.71 -18.00
CA PHE A 180 4.48 5.13 -18.48
C PHE A 180 5.36 3.94 -18.86
N ALA A 181 6.11 4.09 -19.95
CA ALA A 181 7.30 3.26 -20.18
C ALA A 181 8.45 3.79 -19.33
N ALA A 182 9.12 2.90 -18.60
CA ALA A 182 10.33 3.23 -17.85
C ALA A 182 11.56 2.81 -18.66
N ILE A 183 12.32 3.79 -19.14
CA ILE A 183 13.46 3.59 -20.03
C ILE A 183 14.74 3.92 -19.25
N CYS A 184 15.57 2.90 -19.03
CA CYS A 184 16.90 3.10 -18.46
C CYS A 184 17.80 3.78 -19.48
N ASN A 185 18.34 4.96 -19.16
CA ASN A 185 19.24 5.66 -20.08
C ASN A 185 20.60 4.92 -20.17
N PRO A 186 21.09 4.58 -21.39
CA PRO A 186 22.40 3.95 -21.58
C PRO A 186 23.62 4.85 -21.27
N GLN A 187 23.45 6.18 -21.16
CA GLN A 187 24.56 7.14 -20.99
C GLN A 187 25.02 7.33 -19.52
N GLY A 188 24.41 6.65 -18.55
CA GLY A 188 24.95 6.60 -17.19
C GLY A 188 24.02 5.93 -16.17
N PRO A 189 24.56 5.41 -15.06
CA PRO A 189 23.75 4.83 -13.99
C PRO A 189 22.91 5.93 -13.30
N GLY A 190 21.60 5.70 -13.20
CA GLY A 190 20.77 6.37 -12.18
C GLY A 190 19.67 7.34 -12.66
N VAL A 191 19.40 7.48 -13.97
CA VAL A 191 18.21 8.21 -14.43
C VAL A 191 17.35 7.30 -15.32
N VAL A 192 16.12 7.05 -14.87
CA VAL A 192 15.08 6.35 -15.64
C VAL A 192 14.16 7.41 -16.23
N GLU A 193 14.07 7.45 -17.55
CA GLU A 193 13.10 8.30 -18.24
C GLU A 193 11.73 7.62 -18.20
N CYS A 194 10.70 8.37 -17.80
CA CYS A 194 9.32 7.88 -17.78
C CYS A 194 8.55 8.56 -18.92
N VAL A 195 8.21 7.80 -19.96
CA VAL A 195 7.49 8.31 -21.14
C VAL A 195 6.04 7.87 -21.05
N GLU A 196 5.10 8.83 -21.02
CA GLU A 196 3.67 8.52 -21.01
C GLU A 196 3.27 7.77 -22.28
N LYS A 197 2.60 6.63 -22.11
CA LYS A 197 2.12 5.78 -23.20
C LYS A 197 0.61 5.83 -23.40
N GLY A 198 -0.13 6.16 -22.35
CA GLY A 198 -1.59 6.15 -22.38
C GLY A 198 -2.21 6.43 -21.03
N ARG A 199 -3.52 6.66 -21.06
CA ARG A 199 -4.33 6.93 -19.88
C ARG A 199 -5.63 6.17 -19.96
N LEU A 200 -6.10 5.69 -18.82
CA LEU A 200 -7.46 5.22 -18.63
C LEU A 200 -8.19 6.20 -17.71
N ALA A 201 -9.27 6.79 -18.23
CA ALA A 201 -10.18 7.56 -17.40
C ALA A 201 -10.88 6.63 -16.39
N ALA A 202 -10.81 6.99 -15.12
CA ALA A 202 -11.62 6.41 -14.07
C ALA A 202 -13.04 7.03 -14.11
N PRO A 203 -14.02 6.43 -13.41
CA PRO A 203 -15.31 7.08 -13.21
C PRO A 203 -15.12 8.50 -12.64
N SER A 204 -15.97 9.42 -13.08
CA SER A 204 -15.87 10.82 -12.65
C SER A 204 -16.00 10.98 -11.13
N ALA A 205 -15.17 11.85 -10.55
CA ALA A 205 -15.05 12.15 -9.14
C ALA A 205 -14.76 10.93 -8.27
N SER A 206 -14.04 9.94 -8.80
CA SER A 206 -13.74 8.68 -8.10
C SER A 206 -12.37 8.66 -7.46
N GLY A 207 -11.40 9.42 -7.99
CA GLY A 207 -10.09 9.60 -7.42
C GLY A 207 -9.30 8.29 -7.25
N PRO A 208 -8.67 7.74 -8.29
CA PRO A 208 -7.76 6.61 -8.17
C PRO A 208 -6.64 6.89 -7.14
N ARG A 209 -6.51 6.00 -6.15
CA ARG A 209 -5.56 6.18 -5.03
C ARG A 209 -4.50 5.12 -4.92
N SER A 210 -4.87 3.85 -5.03
CA SER A 210 -3.92 2.74 -5.03
C SER A 210 -4.29 1.71 -6.08
N LEU A 211 -3.29 0.98 -6.57
CA LEU A 211 -3.43 0.00 -7.64
C LEU A 211 -2.53 -1.18 -7.33
N ALA A 212 -3.06 -2.39 -7.49
CA ALA A 212 -2.26 -3.61 -7.38
C ALA A 212 -2.63 -4.57 -8.51
N PHE A 213 -1.63 -5.03 -9.26
CA PHE A 213 -1.81 -6.14 -10.21
C PHE A 213 -1.94 -7.46 -9.44
N ASN A 214 -2.72 -8.37 -10.01
CA ASN A 214 -2.95 -9.69 -9.43
C ASN A 214 -1.65 -10.51 -9.49
N PRO A 215 -1.19 -11.08 -8.36
CA PRO A 215 0.07 -11.82 -8.31
C PRO A 215 0.01 -13.20 -8.97
N ASN A 216 -1.19 -13.69 -9.29
CA ASN A 216 -1.35 -14.96 -10.00
C ASN A 216 -0.90 -14.80 -11.45
N PRO A 217 0.08 -15.59 -11.95
CA PRO A 217 0.59 -15.46 -13.31
C PRO A 217 -0.46 -15.60 -14.41
N LEU A 218 -1.57 -16.32 -14.16
CA LEU A 218 -2.68 -16.46 -15.12
C LEU A 218 -3.58 -15.21 -15.19
N LEU A 219 -3.46 -14.33 -14.20
CA LEU A 219 -4.27 -13.11 -14.04
C LEU A 219 -3.37 -11.86 -13.95
N SER A 220 -2.08 -11.95 -14.30
CA SER A 220 -1.10 -10.86 -14.08
C SER A 220 -1.45 -9.55 -14.80
N ASN A 221 -2.34 -9.62 -15.78
CA ASN A 221 -2.86 -8.47 -16.51
C ASN A 221 -4.09 -7.82 -15.84
N ILE A 222 -4.58 -8.35 -14.73
CA ILE A 222 -5.72 -7.81 -13.97
C ILE A 222 -5.20 -7.00 -12.80
N ALA A 223 -5.72 -5.79 -12.60
CA ALA A 223 -5.43 -4.99 -11.43
C ALA A 223 -6.69 -4.56 -10.69
N VAL A 224 -6.58 -4.41 -9.38
CA VAL A 224 -7.57 -3.71 -8.56
C VAL A 224 -7.10 -2.28 -8.36
N VAL A 225 -8.02 -1.33 -8.47
CA VAL A 225 -7.81 0.09 -8.18
C VAL A 225 -8.73 0.49 -7.05
N SER A 226 -8.18 1.10 -6.00
CA SER A 226 -8.93 1.79 -4.95
C SER A 226 -9.35 3.18 -5.45
N LEU A 227 -10.63 3.49 -5.38
CA LEU A 227 -11.22 4.77 -5.75
C LEU A 227 -11.61 5.53 -4.48
N GLU A 228 -10.75 6.47 -4.10
CA GLU A 228 -10.75 7.18 -2.83
C GLU A 228 -12.07 7.92 -2.60
N MET A 229 -12.46 8.76 -3.55
CA MET A 229 -13.54 9.73 -3.36
C MET A 229 -14.94 9.10 -3.39
N THR A 230 -15.07 7.89 -3.95
CA THR A 230 -16.34 7.15 -4.03
C THR A 230 -16.44 5.98 -3.07
N ALA A 231 -15.38 5.65 -2.33
CA ALA A 231 -15.28 4.46 -1.49
C ALA A 231 -15.58 3.15 -2.27
N GLN A 232 -14.93 3.00 -3.42
CA GLN A 232 -15.14 1.86 -4.31
C GLN A 232 -13.82 1.17 -4.66
N VAL A 233 -13.91 -0.07 -5.14
CA VAL A 233 -12.82 -0.71 -5.89
C VAL A 233 -13.25 -0.98 -7.32
N TRP A 234 -12.28 -0.93 -8.23
CA TRP A 234 -12.50 -1.15 -9.65
C TRP A 234 -11.50 -2.14 -10.20
N LEU A 235 -11.98 -3.15 -10.92
CA LEU A 235 -11.11 -4.05 -11.67
C LEU A 235 -10.84 -3.45 -13.05
N ILE A 236 -9.56 -3.35 -13.38
CA ILE A 236 -9.08 -3.00 -14.71
C ILE A 236 -8.27 -4.17 -15.28
N ARG A 237 -8.13 -4.20 -16.60
CA ARG A 237 -7.26 -5.14 -17.31
C ARG A 237 -6.31 -4.41 -18.23
N ARG A 238 -5.05 -4.86 -18.24
CA ARG A 238 -4.09 -4.58 -19.30
C ARG A 238 -4.37 -5.51 -20.47
N ARG A 239 -4.68 -4.96 -21.63
CA ARG A 239 -4.92 -5.73 -22.85
C ARG A 239 -3.62 -6.38 -23.32
N MET A 240 -3.69 -7.67 -23.63
CA MET A 240 -2.50 -8.45 -24.02
C MET A 240 -1.93 -8.04 -25.39
N HIS A 241 -2.71 -7.41 -26.28
CA HIS A 241 -2.29 -7.14 -27.66
C HIS A 241 -1.65 -5.76 -27.86
N ASP A 242 -2.01 -4.77 -27.04
CA ASP A 242 -1.54 -3.38 -27.16
C ASP A 242 -1.09 -2.77 -25.81
N GLY A 243 -1.28 -3.47 -24.69
CA GLY A 243 -0.88 -3.01 -23.36
C GLY A 243 -1.77 -1.91 -22.79
N CYS A 244 -2.80 -1.45 -23.50
CA CYS A 244 -3.70 -0.42 -23.00
C CYS A 244 -4.57 -0.94 -21.86
N LEU A 245 -4.92 -0.07 -20.92
CA LEU A 245 -5.85 -0.39 -19.84
C LEU A 245 -7.30 -0.26 -20.29
N GLU A 246 -8.16 -1.07 -19.68
CA GLU A 246 -9.62 -0.89 -19.75
C GLU A 246 -10.31 -1.45 -18.49
N GLY A 247 -11.51 -0.94 -18.19
CA GLY A 247 -12.32 -1.47 -17.09
C GLY A 247 -12.87 -2.87 -17.38
N VAL A 248 -12.84 -3.74 -16.38
CA VAL A 248 -13.43 -5.10 -16.46
C VAL A 248 -14.91 -5.08 -16.09
N SER A 249 -15.28 -4.26 -15.10
CA SER A 249 -16.66 -4.16 -14.59
C SER A 249 -16.92 -2.76 -14.04
N ARG A 250 -18.16 -2.47 -13.63
CA ARG A 250 -18.45 -1.26 -12.85
C ARG A 250 -17.75 -1.32 -11.49
N PRO A 251 -17.29 -0.19 -10.93
CA PRO A 251 -16.77 -0.18 -9.57
C PRO A 251 -17.77 -0.71 -8.55
N ILE A 252 -17.26 -1.31 -7.49
CA ILE A 252 -18.03 -1.98 -6.44
C ILE A 252 -17.83 -1.22 -5.13
N SER A 253 -18.92 -0.93 -4.43
CA SER A 253 -18.92 -0.22 -3.15
C SER A 253 -18.22 -1.01 -2.05
N LEU A 254 -17.36 -0.32 -1.30
CA LEU A 254 -16.79 -0.81 -0.05
C LEU A 254 -17.75 -0.63 1.13
N LEU A 255 -18.84 0.10 0.93
CA LEU A 255 -19.79 0.50 1.97
C LEU A 255 -21.10 -0.29 1.88
N PRO A 256 -21.83 -0.47 3.00
CA PRO A 256 -23.20 -0.96 2.99
C PRO A 256 -24.13 -0.07 2.14
N GLU A 257 -25.24 -0.64 1.64
CA GLU A 257 -26.19 0.07 0.77
C GLU A 257 -26.80 1.32 1.44
N ASN A 258 -26.97 1.30 2.76
CA ASN A 258 -27.58 2.38 3.53
C ASN A 258 -26.56 3.25 4.30
N TRP A 259 -25.32 3.32 3.82
CA TRP A 259 -24.27 4.13 4.44
C TRP A 259 -23.99 5.44 3.69
N PRO A 260 -23.67 6.54 4.42
CA PRO A 260 -23.89 6.71 5.85
C PRO A 260 -25.39 6.83 6.13
N ILE A 261 -25.79 6.52 7.36
CA ILE A 261 -27.18 6.78 7.78
C ILE A 261 -27.40 8.30 7.69
N GLN A 262 -28.57 8.75 7.21
CA GLN A 262 -28.82 10.17 6.92
C GLN A 262 -28.60 11.11 8.12
N GLU A 263 -28.82 10.60 9.34
CA GLU A 263 -28.63 11.33 10.60
C GLU A 263 -27.21 11.15 11.19
N GLY A 264 -26.36 10.36 10.53
CA GLY A 264 -24.97 10.11 10.94
C GLY A 264 -24.08 11.31 10.69
N THR A 265 -23.15 11.58 11.62
CA THR A 265 -22.18 12.68 11.50
C THR A 265 -21.26 12.54 10.29
N GLU A 266 -21.09 11.33 9.77
CA GLU A 266 -20.24 10.98 8.65
C GLU A 266 -20.68 11.64 7.34
N ILE A 267 -21.96 12.03 7.23
CA ILE A 267 -22.50 12.70 6.05
C ILE A 267 -21.76 14.00 5.71
N GLN A 268 -21.21 14.68 6.72
CA GLN A 268 -20.49 15.94 6.57
C GLN A 268 -19.07 15.77 6.00
N PHE A 269 -18.56 14.54 5.96
CA PHE A 269 -17.21 14.20 5.54
C PHE A 269 -17.24 13.40 4.22
N ASN A 270 -17.34 14.09 3.07
CA ASN A 270 -17.56 13.48 1.74
C ASN A 270 -18.71 12.45 1.69
N ARG A 271 -19.80 12.72 2.41
CA ARG A 271 -20.95 11.80 2.51
C ARG A 271 -20.56 10.40 2.96
N GLY A 272 -19.62 10.27 3.89
CA GLY A 272 -19.18 8.98 4.42
C GLY A 272 -18.28 8.16 3.49
N ARG A 273 -17.78 8.74 2.38
CA ARG A 273 -17.09 7.98 1.32
C ARG A 273 -15.60 8.29 1.27
N TRP A 274 -14.81 7.36 1.75
CA TRP A 274 -13.36 7.40 1.60
C TRP A 274 -12.80 5.97 1.48
N ALA A 275 -12.35 5.54 0.29
CA ALA A 275 -11.49 4.35 0.21
C ALA A 275 -10.06 4.72 0.63
N SER A 276 -9.25 3.74 0.98
CA SER A 276 -7.82 3.91 1.16
C SER A 276 -7.05 2.93 0.30
N ASP A 277 -6.65 1.79 0.83
CA ASP A 277 -5.77 0.85 0.13
C ASP A 277 -6.52 -0.41 -0.29
N ALA A 278 -6.02 -1.06 -1.34
CA ALA A 278 -6.53 -2.32 -1.87
C ALA A 278 -5.38 -3.24 -2.26
N VAL A 279 -5.36 -4.45 -1.71
CA VAL A 279 -4.30 -5.44 -1.93
C VAL A 279 -4.87 -6.81 -2.32
N TRP A 280 -4.11 -7.58 -3.07
CA TRP A 280 -4.44 -8.98 -3.39
C TRP A 280 -3.91 -9.93 -2.32
N SER A 281 -4.59 -11.07 -2.11
CA SER A 281 -3.94 -12.24 -1.55
C SER A 281 -2.83 -12.74 -2.49
N PRO A 282 -1.74 -13.36 -1.98
CA PRO A 282 -0.65 -13.86 -2.83
C PRO A 282 -1.06 -14.95 -3.84
N ASP A 283 -2.17 -15.65 -3.58
CA ASP A 283 -2.75 -16.63 -4.53
C ASP A 283 -3.60 -15.97 -5.64
N GLY A 284 -3.83 -14.66 -5.57
CA GLY A 284 -4.60 -13.89 -6.53
C GLY A 284 -6.11 -14.10 -6.49
N LYS A 285 -6.63 -14.83 -5.50
CA LYS A 285 -8.06 -15.19 -5.42
C LYS A 285 -8.92 -14.15 -4.71
N TYR A 286 -8.32 -13.33 -3.85
CA TYR A 286 -9.05 -12.40 -3.00
C TYR A 286 -8.46 -10.99 -3.04
N VAL A 287 -9.34 -10.00 -2.94
CA VAL A 287 -9.03 -8.57 -2.78
C VAL A 287 -9.46 -8.14 -1.40
N TYR A 288 -8.60 -7.39 -0.71
CA TYR A 288 -8.88 -6.75 0.57
C TYR A 288 -8.79 -5.26 0.35
N ALA A 289 -9.88 -4.54 0.63
CA ALA A 289 -9.92 -3.10 0.42
C ALA A 289 -10.51 -2.39 1.63
N ALA A 290 -9.85 -1.32 2.05
CA ALA A 290 -10.22 -0.57 3.24
C ALA A 290 -11.01 0.69 2.91
N ALA A 291 -12.00 0.98 3.74
CA ALA A 291 -12.73 2.24 3.74
C ALA A 291 -12.46 2.98 5.05
N ARG A 292 -12.05 4.24 4.94
CA ARG A 292 -11.93 5.20 6.04
C ARG A 292 -13.31 5.72 6.43
N LEU A 293 -13.44 6.20 7.67
CA LEU A 293 -14.68 6.71 8.28
C LEU A 293 -15.73 5.62 8.56
N HIS A 294 -15.94 4.67 7.64
CA HIS A 294 -16.65 3.42 7.95
C HIS A 294 -15.74 2.41 8.69
N ASP A 295 -14.42 2.60 8.60
CA ASP A 295 -13.38 1.84 9.32
C ASP A 295 -13.55 0.33 9.18
N SER A 296 -13.66 -0.11 7.92
CA SER A 296 -13.86 -1.52 7.57
C SER A 296 -12.94 -2.01 6.47
N ILE A 297 -12.69 -3.31 6.47
CA ILE A 297 -12.12 -4.06 5.36
C ILE A 297 -13.26 -4.80 4.66
N SER A 298 -13.39 -4.61 3.35
CA SER A 298 -14.21 -5.47 2.50
C SER A 298 -13.32 -6.52 1.83
N VAL A 299 -13.70 -7.79 1.98
CA VAL A 299 -13.05 -8.94 1.35
C VAL A 299 -13.89 -9.35 0.14
N PHE A 300 -13.25 -9.42 -1.03
CA PHE A 300 -13.89 -9.88 -2.25
C PHE A 300 -13.18 -11.09 -2.83
N SER A 301 -13.95 -12.03 -3.40
CA SER A 301 -13.42 -13.10 -4.24
C SER A 301 -13.52 -12.70 -5.72
N ILE A 302 -12.46 -12.94 -6.48
CA ILE A 302 -12.48 -12.73 -7.93
C ILE A 302 -13.38 -13.77 -8.61
N GLN A 303 -14.25 -13.29 -9.49
CA GLN A 303 -15.15 -14.15 -10.27
C GLN A 303 -14.60 -14.25 -11.69
N TYR A 304 -14.36 -15.48 -12.15
CA TYR A 304 -13.89 -15.73 -13.51
C TYR A 304 -14.47 -17.02 -14.07
N GLN A 305 -14.49 -17.11 -15.40
CA GLN A 305 -14.83 -18.31 -16.14
C GLN A 305 -13.60 -18.81 -16.90
N ASN A 306 -13.35 -20.11 -16.82
CA ASN A 306 -12.34 -20.76 -17.64
C ASN A 306 -12.92 -20.96 -19.04
N ASP A 307 -12.21 -20.50 -20.08
CA ASP A 307 -12.52 -20.91 -21.45
C ASP A 307 -12.18 -22.39 -21.61
N ARG A 308 -13.22 -23.22 -21.86
CA ARG A 308 -13.07 -24.68 -22.03
C ARG A 308 -12.21 -25.06 -23.23
N TYR A 309 -11.95 -24.14 -24.16
CA TYR A 309 -11.21 -24.38 -25.40
C TYR A 309 -9.84 -23.71 -25.43
N ARG A 310 -9.54 -22.84 -24.45
CA ARG A 310 -8.25 -22.15 -24.34
C ARG A 310 -7.81 -22.11 -22.87
N ILE A 311 -6.86 -22.98 -22.52
CA ILE A 311 -6.27 -23.06 -21.17
C ILE A 311 -5.75 -21.68 -20.69
N SER A 312 -5.36 -20.79 -21.62
CA SER A 312 -4.82 -19.46 -21.35
C SER A 312 -5.85 -18.31 -21.35
N ALA A 313 -7.16 -18.57 -21.50
CA ALA A 313 -8.19 -17.53 -21.54
C ALA A 313 -9.09 -17.61 -20.30
N VAL A 314 -8.60 -17.06 -19.19
CA VAL A 314 -9.44 -16.80 -18.01
C VAL A 314 -10.19 -15.49 -18.26
N ILE A 315 -11.53 -15.53 -18.25
CA ILE A 315 -12.37 -14.35 -18.42
C ILE A 315 -12.82 -13.88 -17.04
N VAL A 316 -12.23 -12.79 -16.55
CA VAL A 316 -12.66 -12.15 -15.30
C VAL A 316 -13.98 -11.42 -15.50
N GLN A 317 -14.95 -11.70 -14.63
CA GLN A 317 -16.29 -11.14 -14.66
C GLN A 317 -16.49 -10.01 -13.65
N GLY A 318 -15.72 -10.01 -12.57
CA GLY A 318 -15.84 -9.00 -11.50
C GLY A 318 -15.39 -9.54 -10.15
N LEU A 319 -15.89 -8.90 -9.09
CA LEU A 319 -15.66 -9.26 -7.70
C LEU A 319 -16.98 -9.60 -7.02
N LYS A 320 -16.94 -10.54 -6.07
CA LYS A 320 -18.07 -10.88 -5.18
C LYS A 320 -17.67 -10.61 -3.74
N LEU A 321 -18.46 -9.81 -3.02
CA LEU A 321 -18.24 -9.56 -1.60
C LEU A 321 -18.39 -10.86 -0.81
N VAL A 322 -17.39 -11.18 0.02
CA VAL A 322 -17.35 -12.34 0.91
C VAL A 322 -17.58 -11.91 2.35
N GLN A 323 -16.93 -10.83 2.77
CA GLN A 323 -16.98 -10.33 4.14
C GLN A 323 -16.83 -8.82 4.15
N ARG A 324 -17.45 -8.17 5.14
CA ARG A 324 -17.09 -6.82 5.56
C ARG A 324 -16.89 -6.87 7.07
N ILE A 325 -15.74 -6.42 7.55
CA ILE A 325 -15.35 -6.51 8.96
C ILE A 325 -14.74 -5.19 9.41
N SER A 326 -14.95 -4.81 10.68
CA SER A 326 -14.29 -3.65 11.28
C SER A 326 -12.77 -3.84 11.29
N THR A 327 -12.04 -2.76 11.05
CA THR A 327 -10.58 -2.76 11.07
C THR A 327 -9.99 -2.71 12.48
N GLN A 328 -10.83 -2.56 13.52
CA GLN A 328 -10.45 -2.42 14.94
C GLN A 328 -9.64 -1.14 15.27
N GLY A 329 -9.70 -0.15 14.37
CA GLY A 329 -9.11 1.18 14.53
C GLY A 329 -9.85 2.21 13.66
N VAL A 330 -9.33 3.43 13.58
CA VAL A 330 -9.96 4.57 12.90
C VAL A 330 -9.07 5.10 11.78
N THR A 331 -9.65 5.29 10.61
CA THR A 331 -8.96 5.72 9.39
C THR A 331 -7.88 4.70 8.97
N PRO A 332 -8.27 3.48 8.55
CA PRO A 332 -7.34 2.49 7.98
C PRO A 332 -6.68 3.06 6.72
N ARG A 333 -5.42 3.48 6.79
CA ARG A 333 -4.74 4.21 5.71
C ARG A 333 -3.98 3.32 4.73
N CYS A 334 -3.44 2.21 5.24
CA CYS A 334 -2.60 1.29 4.48
C CYS A 334 -2.84 -0.16 4.91
N LEU A 335 -2.79 -1.06 3.93
CA LEU A 335 -2.88 -2.49 4.11
C LEU A 335 -1.53 -3.16 3.82
N GLY A 336 -1.08 -4.04 4.72
CA GLY A 336 0.14 -4.83 4.54
C GLY A 336 -0.17 -6.32 4.54
N MET A 337 -0.15 -6.94 3.36
CA MET A 337 -0.30 -8.39 3.23
C MET A 337 1.06 -9.08 3.43
N SER A 338 1.10 -10.09 4.29
CA SER A 338 2.28 -10.96 4.44
C SER A 338 2.54 -11.75 3.16
N GLY A 339 3.81 -12.09 2.87
CA GLY A 339 4.19 -12.72 1.60
C GLY A 339 3.54 -14.08 1.32
N CYS A 340 3.18 -14.86 2.36
CA CYS A 340 2.40 -16.10 2.19
C CYS A 340 0.88 -15.88 2.30
N GLY A 341 0.46 -14.70 2.73
CA GLY A 341 -0.93 -14.28 2.80
C GLY A 341 -1.67 -14.73 4.05
N GLU A 342 -0.98 -15.25 5.07
CA GLU A 342 -1.61 -15.67 6.33
C GLU A 342 -2.10 -14.48 7.17
N PHE A 343 -1.39 -13.37 7.12
CA PHE A 343 -1.68 -12.18 7.90
C PHE A 343 -1.87 -10.94 7.04
N LEU A 344 -2.82 -10.12 7.44
CA LEU A 344 -3.05 -8.77 6.93
C LEU A 344 -2.92 -7.77 8.09
N LEU A 345 -2.01 -6.82 7.95
CA LEU A 345 -1.87 -5.70 8.88
C LEU A 345 -2.57 -4.46 8.35
N VAL A 346 -3.11 -3.64 9.25
CA VAL A 346 -3.77 -2.38 8.92
C VAL A 346 -3.23 -1.26 9.78
N CYS A 347 -2.69 -0.22 9.15
CA CYS A 347 -2.28 1.01 9.85
C CYS A 347 -3.47 1.95 9.99
N HIS A 348 -3.75 2.38 11.21
CA HIS A 348 -4.82 3.33 11.52
C HIS A 348 -4.24 4.67 11.87
N GLN A 349 -4.59 5.65 11.05
CA GLN A 349 -3.99 6.95 11.12
C GLN A 349 -4.49 7.74 12.34
N HIS A 350 -5.79 7.63 12.67
CA HIS A 350 -6.45 8.50 13.65
C HIS A 350 -6.65 7.82 15.01
N SER A 351 -6.66 6.48 15.06
CA SER A 351 -6.61 5.74 16.34
C SER A 351 -5.19 5.45 16.83
N HIS A 352 -4.16 5.76 16.01
CA HIS A 352 -2.76 5.56 16.37
C HIS A 352 -2.46 4.10 16.75
N ASP A 353 -2.95 3.15 15.95
CA ASP A 353 -2.69 1.74 16.16
C ASP A 353 -2.47 0.99 14.83
N VAL A 354 -1.87 -0.19 14.94
CA VAL A 354 -1.80 -1.18 13.88
C VAL A 354 -2.60 -2.39 14.33
N SER A 355 -3.53 -2.88 13.52
CA SER A 355 -4.25 -4.13 13.79
C SER A 355 -3.78 -5.27 12.91
N SER A 356 -3.85 -6.48 13.44
CA SER A 356 -3.48 -7.72 12.78
C SER A 356 -4.71 -8.61 12.59
N PHE A 357 -4.83 -9.18 11.40
CA PHE A 357 -5.87 -10.13 11.04
C PHE A 357 -5.24 -11.40 10.47
N GLN A 358 -5.76 -12.54 10.89
CA GLN A 358 -5.46 -13.82 10.25
C GLN A 358 -6.44 -14.05 9.10
N ARG A 359 -5.91 -14.43 7.95
CA ARG A 359 -6.68 -14.78 6.76
C ARG A 359 -6.95 -16.29 6.74
N ASN A 360 -8.19 -16.65 6.48
CA ASN A 360 -8.55 -18.00 6.07
C ASN A 360 -8.16 -18.21 4.60
N GLY A 361 -7.26 -19.15 4.34
CA GLY A 361 -6.76 -19.45 3.00
C GLY A 361 -7.82 -19.98 2.03
N ASP A 362 -8.88 -20.61 2.55
CA ASP A 362 -9.89 -21.28 1.74
C ASP A 362 -10.93 -20.30 1.20
N ASP A 363 -11.49 -19.45 2.06
CA ASP A 363 -12.57 -18.53 1.73
C ASP A 363 -12.16 -17.04 1.74
N GLY A 364 -10.90 -16.74 2.10
CA GLY A 364 -10.36 -15.39 2.14
C GLY A 364 -10.83 -14.53 3.31
N THR A 365 -11.72 -15.03 4.19
CA THR A 365 -12.22 -14.26 5.32
C THR A 365 -11.10 -13.90 6.30
N LEU A 366 -11.30 -12.79 7.02
CA LEU A 366 -10.39 -12.29 8.04
C LEU A 366 -10.97 -12.50 9.43
N THR A 367 -10.10 -12.89 10.36
CA THR A 367 -10.37 -12.91 11.79
C THR A 367 -9.39 -11.98 12.49
N PHE A 368 -9.89 -11.07 13.33
CA PHE A 368 -9.04 -10.20 14.12
C PHE A 368 -8.20 -11.02 15.11
N VAL A 369 -6.91 -10.68 15.22
CA VAL A 369 -5.98 -11.32 16.16
C VAL A 369 -5.71 -10.39 17.33
N ASN A 370 -4.98 -9.30 17.09
CA ASN A 370 -4.68 -8.28 18.09
C ASN A 370 -4.35 -6.93 17.44
N LYS A 371 -4.06 -5.92 18.28
CA LYS A 371 -3.60 -4.62 17.82
C LYS A 371 -2.50 -4.07 18.72
N LEU A 372 -1.72 -3.15 18.18
CA LEU A 372 -0.60 -2.49 18.84
C LEU A 372 -0.76 -0.98 18.70
N ASP A 373 -0.65 -0.24 19.80
CA ASP A 373 -0.67 1.22 19.78
C ASP A 373 0.62 1.73 19.13
N VAL A 374 0.53 2.33 17.94
CA VAL A 374 1.65 2.88 17.18
C VAL A 374 1.26 4.27 16.67
N ASN A 375 1.88 5.30 17.25
CA ASN A 375 1.58 6.70 16.94
C ASN A 375 1.59 7.00 15.45
N CYS A 376 0.43 7.42 14.93
CA CYS A 376 0.26 7.95 13.59
C CYS A 376 0.74 7.00 12.48
N ALA A 377 0.50 5.69 12.67
CA ALA A 377 0.83 4.66 11.70
C ALA A 377 0.20 4.97 10.34
N ALA A 378 1.04 5.09 9.31
CA ALA A 378 0.64 5.57 7.98
C ALA A 378 0.79 4.50 6.90
N CYS A 379 1.89 3.74 6.95
CA CYS A 379 2.25 2.72 5.99
C CYS A 379 2.86 1.52 6.71
N VAL A 380 2.67 0.31 6.16
CA VAL A 380 3.36 -0.89 6.64
C VAL A 380 3.82 -1.75 5.47
N LYS A 381 5.02 -2.31 5.57
CA LYS A 381 5.52 -3.39 4.71
C LYS A 381 6.07 -4.51 5.57
N LEU A 382 5.93 -5.74 5.09
CA LEU A 382 6.38 -6.94 5.79
C LEU A 382 7.47 -7.65 5.00
N VAL A 383 8.42 -8.22 5.72
CA VAL A 383 9.43 -9.16 5.22
C VAL A 383 9.44 -10.39 6.11
N ARG A 384 9.80 -11.56 5.56
CA ARG A 384 9.99 -12.75 6.39
C ARG A 384 11.13 -12.51 7.38
N ALA A 385 10.98 -12.97 8.61
CA ALA A 385 11.98 -12.75 9.64
C ALA A 385 13.34 -13.35 9.23
N ASP A 386 13.35 -14.55 8.65
CA ASP A 386 14.56 -15.26 8.18
C ASP A 386 15.29 -14.63 7.01
N THR A 387 14.73 -13.58 6.43
CA THR A 387 15.34 -12.86 5.31
C THR A 387 16.19 -11.69 5.78
N VAL A 388 16.04 -11.27 7.04
CA VAL A 388 16.70 -10.10 7.61
C VAL A 388 17.59 -10.46 8.80
N VAL A 389 18.09 -11.69 8.90
CA VAL A 389 18.92 -12.20 10.01
C VAL A 389 20.41 -12.30 9.74
#